data_AF-A0A0V1LY49-F1
#
_entry.id   AF-A0A0V1LY49-F1
#
_cell.length_a   1.000
_cell.length_b   1.000
_cell.length_c   1.000
_cell.angle_alpha   90.00
_cell.angle_beta   90.00
_cell.angle_gamma   90.00
#
_symmetry.space_group_name_H-M   'P 1'
#
loop_
_entity.id
_entity.type
_entity.pdbx_description
1 polymer ?
#
loop_
_entity_poly.entity_id
_entity_poly.type
_entity_poly.pdbx_seq_one_letter_code
_entity_poly.pdbx_strand_id
1 'polypeptide(L)'
;MCIHSGKENEYSSIPLSRDTVQRRQYNIADQLKHSLRKMVNNEGSLFSLAVDESTDITDSAQLLIFVRSLSPSFELCESIMSMETLATRTRGQDIFLA
;
A
#
# COMPACT_ATOMS: atom_id res chain seq x y z
N MET A 1 7.84 26.00 -13.88
CA MET A 1 7.09 26.94 -13.04
C MET A 1 8.10 27.79 -12.31
N CYS A 2 8.22 29.08 -12.64
CA CYS A 2 9.17 29.96 -11.98
C CYS A 2 8.49 30.48 -10.70
N ILE A 3 8.89 29.95 -9.56
CA ILE A 3 8.43 30.44 -8.26
C ILE A 3 9.24 31.71 -7.97
N HIS A 4 8.57 32.85 -7.76
CA HIS A 4 9.27 34.06 -7.32
C HIS A 4 9.84 33.81 -5.91
N SER A 5 11.16 33.82 -5.80
CA SER A 5 11.89 33.61 -4.55
C SER A 5 11.38 34.58 -3.46
N GLY A 6 11.00 34.05 -2.30
CA GLY A 6 10.44 34.79 -1.16
C GLY A 6 8.91 34.86 -1.10
N LYS A 7 8.19 34.28 -2.07
CA LYS A 7 6.71 34.19 -2.07
C LYS A 7 6.19 32.75 -1.94
N GLU A 8 7.03 31.80 -1.53
CA GLU A 8 6.69 30.37 -1.47
C GLU A 8 5.43 30.11 -0.63
N ASN A 9 5.29 30.84 0.49
CA ASN A 9 4.14 30.72 1.38
C ASN A 9 2.81 31.16 0.75
N GLU A 10 2.81 32.09 -0.21
CA GLU A 10 1.58 32.53 -0.89
C GLU A 10 0.97 31.40 -1.74
N TYR A 11 1.81 30.51 -2.27
CA TYR A 11 1.39 29.38 -3.10
C TYR A 11 1.00 28.14 -2.29
N SER A 12 1.20 28.12 -0.96
CA SER A 12 0.83 26.99 -0.09
C SER A 12 -0.67 26.70 -0.06
N SER A 13 -1.48 27.72 -0.35
CA SER A 13 -2.94 27.64 -0.43
C SER A 13 -3.46 27.04 -1.75
N ILE A 14 -2.60 26.94 -2.77
CA ILE A 14 -2.99 26.43 -4.09
C ILE A 14 -3.00 24.89 -4.03
N PRO A 15 -4.13 24.23 -4.36
CA PRO A 15 -4.19 22.78 -4.37
C PRO A 15 -3.30 22.20 -5.47
N LEU A 16 -2.69 21.06 -5.17
CA LEU A 16 -1.93 20.30 -6.15
C LEU A 16 -2.87 19.73 -7.22
N SER A 17 -2.37 19.61 -8.46
CA SER A 17 -3.12 18.95 -9.52
C SER A 17 -3.39 17.48 -9.18
N ARG A 18 -4.47 16.93 -9.74
CA ARG A 18 -4.81 15.50 -9.64
C ARG A 18 -3.61 14.61 -9.94
N ASP A 19 -2.90 14.89 -11.03
CA ASP A 19 -1.74 14.10 -11.46
C ASP A 19 -0.59 14.15 -10.44
N THR A 20 -0.38 15.30 -9.81
CA THR A 20 0.65 15.45 -8.77
C THR A 20 0.29 14.64 -7.52
N VAL A 21 -0.98 14.70 -7.10
CA VAL A 21 -1.48 13.91 -5.96
C VAL A 21 -1.38 12.43 -6.26
N GLN A 22 -1.83 11.99 -7.43
CA GLN A 22 -1.78 10.59 -7.85
C GLN A 22 -0.35 10.05 -7.93
N ARG A 23 0.58 10.77 -8.56
CA ARG A 23 2.00 10.39 -8.59
C ARG A 23 2.59 10.33 -7.19
N ARG A 24 2.23 11.25 -6.30
CA ARG A 24 2.68 11.22 -4.91
C ARG A 24 2.12 9.99 -4.18
N GLN A 25 0.86 9.63 -4.38
CA GLN A 25 0.27 8.41 -3.81
C GLN A 25 1.02 7.16 -4.28
N TYR A 26 1.32 7.05 -5.58
CA TYR A 26 2.13 5.94 -6.11
C TYR A 26 3.53 5.90 -5.48
N ASN A 27 4.21 7.04 -5.38
CA ASN A 27 5.55 7.10 -4.79
C ASN A 27 5.54 6.67 -3.32
N ILE A 28 4.52 7.11 -2.54
CA ILE A 28 4.37 6.70 -1.14
C ILE A 28 4.10 5.19 -1.06
N ALA A 29 3.19 4.67 -1.89
CA ALA A 29 2.88 3.25 -1.91
C ALA A 29 4.10 2.39 -2.29
N ASP A 30 4.89 2.82 -3.28
CA ASP A 30 6.12 2.14 -3.69
C ASP A 30 7.19 2.16 -2.59
N GLN A 31 7.37 3.30 -1.91
CA GLN A 31 8.27 3.41 -0.77
C GLN A 31 7.85 2.49 0.39
N LEU A 32 6.55 2.44 0.70
CA LEU A 32 6.03 1.51 1.72
C LEU A 32 6.27 0.05 1.33
N LYS A 33 6.02 -0.32 0.07
CA LYS A 33 6.33 -1.66 -0.45
C LYS A 33 7.81 -2.00 -0.35
N HIS A 34 8.70 -1.07 -0.69
CA HIS A 34 10.15 -1.26 -0.57
C HIS A 34 10.58 -1.47 0.89
N SER A 35 10.11 -0.63 1.81
CA SER A 35 10.39 -0.76 3.25
C SER A 35 9.90 -2.09 3.80
N LEU A 36 8.67 -2.50 3.43
CA LEU A 36 8.10 -3.77 3.84
C LEU A 36 8.93 -4.95 3.36
N ARG A 37 9.31 -4.97 2.08
CA ARG A 37 10.18 -6.02 1.51
C ARG A 37 11.54 -6.07 2.21
N LYS A 38 12.12 -4.91 2.52
CA LYS A 38 13.39 -4.84 3.25
C LYS A 38 13.27 -5.45 4.65
N MET A 39 12.17 -5.20 5.36
CA MET A 39 11.93 -5.82 6.68
C MET A 39 11.70 -7.33 6.57
N VAL A 40 10.84 -7.78 5.65
CA VAL A 40 10.53 -9.21 5.47
C VAL A 40 11.77 -10.00 5.04
N ASN A 41 12.61 -9.43 4.18
CA ASN A 41 13.83 -10.08 3.69
C ASN A 41 15.04 -9.90 4.62
N ASN A 42 14.91 -9.18 5.73
CA ASN A 42 16.01 -9.02 6.67
C ASN A 42 16.30 -10.36 7.38
N GLU A 43 17.57 -10.71 7.51
CA GLU A 43 18.01 -11.98 8.10
C GLU A 43 17.45 -12.16 9.52
N GLY A 44 16.90 -13.34 9.80
CA GLY A 44 16.27 -13.66 11.08
C GLY A 44 14.85 -13.11 11.26
N SER A 45 14.30 -12.38 10.30
CA SER A 45 12.91 -11.93 10.36
C SER A 45 11.96 -13.08 10.05
N LEU A 46 10.85 -13.13 10.77
CA LEU A 46 9.76 -14.06 10.52
C LEU A 46 8.60 -13.29 9.90
N PHE A 47 7.80 -13.96 9.06
CA PHE A 47 6.57 -13.36 8.55
C PHE A 47 5.45 -14.38 8.39
N SER A 48 4.22 -13.88 8.37
CA SER A 48 3.02 -14.61 8.00
C SER A 48 2.15 -13.74 7.09
N LEU A 49 1.30 -14.38 6.30
CA LEU A 49 0.32 -13.70 5.48
C LEU A 49 -1.06 -13.82 6.13
N ALA A 50 -1.81 -12.72 6.13
CA ALA A 50 -3.22 -12.71 6.46
C ALA A 50 -4.00 -12.35 5.21
N VAL A 51 -4.93 -13.21 4.83
CA VAL A 51 -5.77 -13.01 3.65
C VAL A 51 -7.19 -12.79 4.15
N ASP A 52 -7.81 -11.71 3.69
CA ASP A 52 -9.17 -11.34 4.05
C ASP A 52 -9.99 -11.06 2.78
N GLU A 53 -11.26 -11.45 2.80
CA GLU A 53 -12.22 -11.16 1.74
C GLU A 53 -13.16 -10.08 2.26
N SER A 54 -13.08 -8.89 1.67
CA SER A 54 -13.95 -7.76 1.97
C SER A 54 -14.87 -7.47 0.80
N THR A 55 -15.81 -6.54 0.97
CA THR A 55 -16.69 -6.05 -0.10
C THR A 55 -16.55 -4.54 -0.18
N ASP A 56 -16.35 -4.01 -1.39
CA ASP A 56 -16.34 -2.56 -1.57
C ASP A 56 -17.76 -1.95 -1.55
N ILE A 57 -17.86 -0.63 -1.70
CA ILE A 57 -19.13 0.10 -1.68
C ILE A 57 -20.09 -0.30 -2.82
N THR A 58 -19.60 -1.04 -3.81
CA THR A 58 -20.36 -1.56 -4.96
C THR A 58 -20.68 -3.05 -4.83
N ASP A 59 -20.44 -3.65 -3.66
CA ASP A 59 -20.62 -5.07 -3.39
C ASP A 59 -19.69 -5.98 -4.22
N SER A 60 -18.55 -5.43 -4.68
CA SER A 60 -17.51 -6.23 -5.35
C SER A 60 -16.58 -6.83 -4.31
N ALA A 61 -16.33 -8.15 -4.41
CA ALA A 61 -15.39 -8.84 -3.53
C ALA A 61 -13.96 -8.34 -3.74
N GLN A 62 -13.30 -7.97 -2.65
CA GLN A 62 -11.92 -7.48 -2.62
C GLN A 62 -11.08 -8.43 -1.78
N LEU A 63 -10.04 -8.98 -2.38
CA LEU A 63 -9.03 -9.78 -1.70
C LEU A 63 -7.97 -8.86 -1.11
N LEU A 64 -7.89 -8.81 0.22
CA LEU A 64 -6.88 -8.06 0.96
C LEU A 64 -5.80 -9.01 1.44
N ILE A 65 -4.55 -8.72 1.09
CA ILE A 65 -3.39 -9.51 1.54
C ILE A 65 -2.53 -8.63 2.43
N PHE A 66 -2.43 -9.00 3.71
CA PHE A 66 -1.57 -8.38 4.69
C PHE A 66 -0.34 -9.24 4.94
N VAL A 67 0.80 -8.60 5.20
CA VAL A 67 1.96 -9.27 5.77
C VAL A 67 2.10 -8.85 7.23
N ARG A 68 2.33 -9.83 8.09
CA ARG A 68 2.69 -9.65 9.50
C ARG A 68 4.14 -10.11 9.66
N SER A 69 5.05 -9.21 9.99
CA SER A 69 6.47 -9.53 10.17
C SER A 69 6.92 -9.28 11.60
N LEU A 70 7.80 -10.14 12.11
CA LEU A 70 8.52 -9.97 13.36
C LEU A 70 10.02 -9.85 13.03
N SER A 71 10.62 -8.72 13.38
CA SER A 71 12.05 -8.50 13.18
C SER A 71 12.89 -9.26 14.24
N PRO A 72 14.22 -9.40 14.03
CA PRO A 72 15.13 -9.93 15.05
C PRO A 72 15.19 -9.08 16.33
N SER A 73 14.85 -7.79 16.23
CA SER A 73 14.70 -6.88 17.37
C SER A 73 13.34 -7.03 18.09
N PHE A 74 12.55 -8.03 17.72
CA PHE A 74 11.19 -8.28 18.23
C PHE A 74 10.19 -7.15 17.93
N GLU A 75 10.41 -6.41 16.85
CA GLU A 75 9.45 -5.41 16.37
C GLU A 75 8.41 -6.08 15.47
N LEU A 76 7.14 -5.95 15.85
CA LEU A 76 6.01 -6.44 15.07
C LEU A 76 5.57 -5.34 14.09
N CYS A 77 5.37 -5.73 12.83
CA CYS A 77 4.78 -4.87 11.82
C CYS A 77 3.66 -5.63 11.10
N GLU A 78 2.52 -4.98 10.90
CA GLU A 78 1.45 -5.42 10.00
C GLU A 78 1.27 -4.35 8.93
N SER A 79 1.22 -4.76 7.67
CA SER A 79 1.00 -3.84 6.55
C SER A 79 0.29 -4.52 5.39
N ILE A 80 -0.49 -3.74 4.64
CA ILE A 80 -1.15 -4.21 3.41
C ILE A 80 -0.10 -4.39 2.31
N MET A 81 -0.09 -5.58 1.71
CA MET A 81 0.81 -5.94 0.62
C MET A 81 0.14 -5.77 -0.74
N SER A 82 -1.09 -6.28 -0.87
CA SER A 82 -1.92 -6.09 -2.07
C SER A 82 -3.40 -6.04 -1.74
N MET A 83 -4.16 -5.49 -2.68
CA MET A 83 -5.61 -5.49 -2.71
C MET A 83 -6.04 -5.74 -4.16
N GLU A 84 -6.76 -6.82 -4.40
CA GLU A 84 -7.19 -7.23 -5.74
C GLU A 84 -8.70 -7.43 -5.77
N THR A 85 -9.35 -6.98 -6.85
CA THR A 85 -10.79 -7.21 -7.04
C THR A 85 -11.03 -8.59 -7.62
N LEU A 86 -11.84 -9.41 -6.94
CA LEU A 86 -12.22 -10.74 -7.40
C LEU A 86 -13.41 -10.61 -8.36
N ALA A 87 -13.11 -10.62 -9.66
CA ALA A 87 -14.07 -10.22 -10.71
C ALA A 87 -15.33 -11.11 -10.85
N THR A 88 -15.35 -12.33 -10.30
CA THR A 88 -16.50 -13.23 -10.53
C THR A 88 -16.84 -14.13 -9.35
N ARG A 89 -15.84 -14.79 -8.75
CA ARG A 89 -16.04 -15.83 -7.73
C ARG A 89 -14.94 -15.75 -6.68
N THR A 90 -15.27 -16.23 -5.48
CA THR A 90 -14.43 -16.17 -4.29
C THR A 90 -13.95 -17.57 -3.89
N ARG A 91 -13.77 -18.46 -4.87
CA ARG A 91 -13.29 -19.83 -4.59
C ARG A 91 -11.80 -19.77 -4.25
N GLY A 92 -11.31 -20.79 -3.56
CA GLY A 92 -9.87 -20.89 -3.24
C GLY A 92 -8.96 -20.81 -4.48
N GLN A 93 -9.41 -21.31 -5.64
CA GLN A 93 -8.68 -21.15 -6.91
C GLN A 93 -8.60 -19.69 -7.38
N ASP A 94 -9.64 -18.90 -7.15
CA ASP A 94 -9.71 -17.51 -7.60
C ASP A 94 -8.83 -16.65 -6.69
N ILE A 95 -8.82 -16.94 -5.38
CA ILE A 95 -7.90 -16.36 -4.39
C ILE A 95 -6.44 -16.71 -4.69
N PHE A 96 -6.15 -17.95 -5.12
CA PHE A 96 -4.79 -18.39 -5.44
C PHE A 96 -4.24 -17.76 -6.73
N LEU A 97 -5.11 -17.41 -7.67
CA LEU A 97 -4.76 -16.85 -8.98
C LEU A 97 -4.80 -15.32 -9.05
N ALA A 98 -5.41 -14.67 -8.05
CA ALA A 98 -5.42 -13.21 -7.90
C ALA A 98 -4.01 -12.68 -7.67
#